data_AF-A0A6L9IZ12-F1
#
_entry.id   AF-A0A6L9IZ12-F1
#
_cell.length_a   1.000
_cell.length_b   1.000
_cell.length_c   1.000
_cell.angle_alpha   90.00
_cell.angle_beta   90.00
_cell.angle_gamma   90.00
#
_symmetry.space_group_name_H-M   'P 1'
#
loop_
_entity.id
_entity.type
_entity.pdbx_description
1 polymer ?
#
loop_
_entity_poly.entity_id
_entity_poly.type
_entity_poly.pdbx_seq_one_letter_code
_entity_poly.pdbx_strand_id
1 'polypeptide(L)'
;MNRRNSVFICALLVLSVVLVGTESTVAAQTDSAMPYYIIAIHCEPFPLQAIPENYVVLQEMVAYADAYDIKLTVMFTAQWADYIAADPARLAEAQGWMANGHEIAAHHHSIFHSSWDNYTDFDPEAVEAAGFDYDYYQGSLDDYLDVLYQVNPAVQSGCVNDEHSKQSMPDGIIYDMCSGFANFGEPGRRMGDDVAQKGISEYITAGNVNGITRRWLTHFQIYQNPFAAIDIVNEMDSGVYGVATHAVRGQDQPLYIFMDFLHSRDPEGAMSRTTATAIEESGLPEIELPDVVINGEFDVVRPRPDSPCGDGVCDDVEQAQPDLCPQDCD
;
A
#
# COMPACT_ATOMS: atom_id res chain seq x y z
N MET A 1 -16.32 -74.96 -72.20
CA MET A 1 -16.10 -73.52 -72.01
C MET A 1 -16.34 -73.19 -70.55
N ASN A 2 -15.25 -73.03 -69.79
CA ASN A 2 -14.82 -71.79 -69.08
C ASN A 2 -15.56 -71.55 -67.75
N ARG A 3 -14.93 -71.86 -66.60
CA ARG A 3 -14.03 -71.04 -65.74
C ARG A 3 -14.83 -70.53 -64.51
N ARG A 4 -14.58 -71.06 -63.29
CA ARG A 4 -13.62 -70.58 -62.27
C ARG A 4 -14.01 -69.22 -61.65
N ASN A 5 -14.36 -69.19 -60.35
CA ASN A 5 -13.48 -68.65 -59.29
C ASN A 5 -14.16 -68.57 -57.91
N SER A 6 -13.49 -69.17 -56.94
CA SER A 6 -13.64 -68.96 -55.49
C SER A 6 -13.19 -67.55 -55.08
N VAL A 7 -13.78 -66.98 -54.04
CA VAL A 7 -13.28 -65.78 -53.36
C VAL A 7 -13.18 -66.03 -51.86
N PHE A 8 -12.11 -65.47 -51.31
CA PHE A 8 -11.45 -65.69 -50.03
C PHE A 8 -12.04 -64.89 -48.86
N ILE A 9 -11.66 -65.37 -47.67
CA ILE A 9 -11.86 -64.87 -46.30
C ILE A 9 -11.21 -63.49 -46.06
N CYS A 10 -11.80 -62.67 -45.19
CA CYS A 10 -11.04 -61.78 -44.29
C CYS A 10 -11.89 -61.40 -43.05
N ALA A 11 -11.71 -62.13 -41.95
CA ALA A 11 -12.17 -61.72 -40.63
C ALA A 11 -11.10 -60.81 -39.99
N LEU A 12 -11.47 -59.58 -39.67
CA LEU A 12 -10.63 -58.61 -38.95
C LEU A 12 -10.88 -58.78 -37.44
N LEU A 13 -9.87 -59.31 -36.74
CA LEU A 13 -9.77 -59.29 -35.28
C LEU A 13 -9.12 -57.97 -34.88
N VAL A 14 -9.88 -57.08 -34.24
CA VAL A 14 -9.36 -55.87 -33.60
C VAL A 14 -8.96 -56.23 -32.18
N LEU A 15 -7.65 -56.22 -31.92
CA LEU A 15 -7.06 -56.44 -30.61
C LEU A 15 -6.87 -55.08 -29.92
N SER A 16 -7.76 -54.71 -29.01
CA SER A 16 -7.63 -53.51 -28.18
C SER A 16 -6.67 -53.80 -27.03
N VAL A 17 -5.46 -53.24 -27.10
CA VAL A 17 -4.50 -53.24 -25.99
C VAL A 17 -4.91 -52.12 -25.04
N VAL A 18 -5.38 -52.50 -23.85
CA VAL A 18 -5.62 -51.56 -22.73
C VAL A 18 -4.29 -51.39 -22.01
N LEU A 19 -3.61 -50.26 -22.24
CA LEU A 19 -2.47 -49.82 -21.44
C LEU A 19 -3.01 -49.28 -20.11
N VAL A 20 -2.83 -50.06 -19.04
CA VAL A 20 -3.04 -49.57 -17.67
C VAL A 20 -1.81 -48.74 -17.31
N GLY A 21 -1.90 -47.42 -17.49
CA GLY A 21 -0.93 -46.48 -16.98
C GLY A 21 -1.03 -46.42 -15.46
N THR A 22 0.04 -46.77 -14.77
CA THR A 22 0.20 -46.48 -13.33
C THR A 22 0.51 -44.99 -13.20
N GLU A 23 -0.50 -44.19 -12.88
CA GLU A 23 -0.28 -42.80 -12.47
C GLU A 23 0.36 -42.81 -11.07
N SER A 24 1.67 -42.52 -11.03
CA SER A 24 2.32 -42.10 -9.80
C SER A 24 1.77 -40.72 -9.43
N THR A 25 0.87 -40.67 -8.47
CA THR A 25 0.47 -39.43 -7.81
C THR A 25 1.65 -38.88 -7.03
N VAL A 26 2.43 -38.00 -7.65
CA VAL A 26 3.28 -37.06 -6.92
C VAL A 26 2.31 -36.17 -6.17
N ALA A 27 2.30 -36.25 -4.83
CA ALA A 27 1.57 -35.30 -4.01
C ALA A 27 2.09 -33.90 -4.40
N ALA A 28 1.23 -33.11 -5.03
CA ALA A 28 1.50 -31.70 -5.25
C ALA A 28 1.77 -31.13 -3.86
N GLN A 29 3.00 -30.66 -3.67
CA GLN A 29 3.31 -29.72 -2.62
C GLN A 29 2.29 -28.60 -2.81
N THR A 30 1.37 -28.44 -1.86
CA THR A 30 0.44 -27.31 -1.88
C THR A 30 1.33 -26.08 -1.92
N ASP A 31 1.42 -25.41 -3.06
CA ASP A 31 1.96 -24.06 -3.12
C ASP A 31 1.26 -23.31 -1.99
N SER A 32 2.04 -22.81 -1.02
CA SER A 32 1.49 -21.95 0.02
C SER A 32 0.72 -20.86 -0.71
N ALA A 33 -0.56 -20.71 -0.35
CA ALA A 33 -1.44 -19.75 -1.01
C ALA A 33 -0.87 -18.36 -0.73
N MET A 34 -0.43 -17.66 -1.78
CA MET A 34 0.12 -16.32 -1.64
C MET A 34 -0.91 -15.40 -0.96
N PRO A 35 -0.52 -14.56 0.00
CA PRO A 35 -1.44 -13.57 0.57
C PRO A 35 -1.85 -12.55 -0.50
N TYR A 36 -2.96 -11.84 -0.27
CA TYR A 36 -3.23 -10.62 -1.04
C TYR A 36 -2.12 -9.60 -0.76
N TYR A 37 -1.85 -8.72 -1.71
CA TYR A 37 -0.87 -7.64 -1.52
C TYR A 37 -1.37 -6.30 -2.04
N ILE A 38 -0.94 -5.23 -1.37
CA ILE A 38 -1.24 -3.84 -1.70
C ILE A 38 0.06 -3.08 -1.84
N ILE A 39 0.15 -2.27 -2.89
CA ILE A 39 1.24 -1.31 -3.07
C ILE A 39 0.64 0.09 -3.10
N ALA A 40 0.95 0.89 -2.09
CA ALA A 40 0.61 2.30 -2.00
C ALA A 40 1.77 3.17 -2.51
N ILE A 41 1.46 4.16 -3.34
CA ILE A 41 2.42 5.16 -3.80
C ILE A 41 2.04 6.51 -3.18
N HIS A 42 2.88 6.99 -2.26
CA HIS A 42 2.73 8.29 -1.63
C HIS A 42 3.28 9.38 -2.55
N CYS A 43 2.40 10.28 -2.98
CA CYS A 43 2.77 11.44 -3.79
C CYS A 43 2.94 12.68 -2.90
N GLU A 44 4.16 12.79 -2.38
CA GLU A 44 4.62 13.80 -1.42
C GLU A 44 4.36 15.25 -1.86
N PRO A 45 3.92 16.14 -0.93
CA PRO A 45 3.54 17.51 -1.28
C PRO A 45 4.76 18.40 -1.54
N PHE A 46 5.93 18.02 -1.01
CA PHE A 46 7.14 18.83 -1.09
C PHE A 46 8.38 18.03 -1.50
N PRO A 47 9.35 18.70 -2.15
CA PRO A 47 9.29 20.10 -2.60
C PRO A 47 8.47 20.27 -3.89
N LEU A 48 7.65 21.33 -3.99
CA LEU A 48 6.70 21.56 -5.10
C LEU A 48 7.38 21.52 -6.49
N GLN A 49 8.59 22.05 -6.60
CA GLN A 49 9.35 22.08 -7.84
C GLN A 49 9.77 20.69 -8.34
N ALA A 50 9.75 19.67 -7.48
CA ALA A 50 10.09 18.31 -7.85
C ALA A 50 8.88 17.52 -8.38
N ILE A 51 7.64 18.01 -8.19
CA ILE A 51 6.42 17.30 -8.66
C ILE A 51 6.51 16.92 -10.15
N PRO A 52 6.97 17.79 -11.09
CA PRO A 52 7.11 17.39 -12.48
C PRO A 52 8.09 16.23 -12.72
N GLU A 53 9.21 16.20 -12.00
CA GLU A 53 10.21 15.13 -12.14
C GLU A 53 9.73 13.83 -11.49
N ASN A 54 9.10 13.94 -10.32
CA ASN A 54 8.47 12.85 -9.61
C ASN A 54 7.27 12.26 -10.37
N TYR A 55 6.53 13.08 -11.12
CA TYR A 55 5.44 12.62 -11.97
C TYR A 55 5.94 11.64 -13.05
N VAL A 56 7.13 11.89 -13.63
CA VAL A 56 7.76 10.95 -14.57
C VAL A 56 8.11 9.63 -13.87
N VAL A 57 8.59 9.67 -12.63
CA VAL A 57 8.84 8.46 -11.83
C VAL A 57 7.53 7.68 -11.61
N LEU A 58 6.45 8.38 -11.25
CA LEU A 58 5.13 7.77 -11.06
C LEU A 58 4.64 7.09 -12.35
N GLN A 59 4.77 7.75 -13.51
CA GLN A 59 4.41 7.15 -14.81
C GLN A 59 5.18 5.84 -15.06
N GLU A 60 6.49 5.82 -14.74
CA GLU A 60 7.32 4.62 -14.87
C GLU A 60 6.89 3.52 -13.90
N MET A 61 6.57 3.86 -12.64
CA MET A 61 6.06 2.92 -11.65
C MET A 61 4.74 2.29 -12.08
N VAL A 62 3.78 3.09 -12.55
CA VAL A 62 2.49 2.60 -13.05
C VAL A 62 2.69 1.71 -14.27
N ALA A 63 3.50 2.13 -15.26
CA ALA A 63 3.78 1.32 -16.44
C ALA A 63 4.46 -0.02 -16.10
N TYR A 64 5.30 -0.04 -15.07
CA TYR A 64 5.93 -1.27 -14.59
C TYR A 64 4.92 -2.20 -13.91
N ALA A 65 4.04 -1.67 -13.06
CA ALA A 65 2.96 -2.43 -12.44
C ALA A 65 1.98 -3.00 -13.48
N ASP A 66 1.62 -2.20 -14.49
CA ASP A 66 0.79 -2.61 -15.63
C ASP A 66 1.38 -3.82 -16.37
N ALA A 67 2.71 -3.84 -16.54
CA ALA A 67 3.39 -4.94 -17.23
C ALA A 67 3.24 -6.29 -16.51
N TYR A 68 2.94 -6.28 -15.21
CA TYR A 68 2.75 -7.46 -14.35
C TYR A 68 1.31 -7.67 -13.88
N ASP A 69 0.36 -6.89 -14.41
CA ASP A 69 -1.04 -6.84 -13.97
C ASP A 69 -1.20 -6.56 -12.47
N ILE A 70 -0.22 -5.86 -11.88
CA ILE A 70 -0.21 -5.44 -10.48
C ILE A 70 -0.96 -4.11 -10.36
N LYS A 71 -1.89 -4.05 -9.41
CA LYS A 71 -2.65 -2.84 -9.08
C LYS A 71 -1.90 -2.03 -8.04
N LEU A 72 -2.05 -0.71 -8.15
CA LEU A 72 -1.45 0.28 -7.27
C LEU A 72 -2.55 1.13 -6.66
N THR A 73 -2.37 1.52 -5.40
CA THR A 73 -3.09 2.64 -4.80
C THR A 73 -2.22 3.88 -4.90
N VAL A 74 -2.52 4.78 -5.84
CA VAL A 74 -1.79 6.03 -6.06
C VAL A 74 -2.43 7.11 -5.20
N MET A 75 -1.71 7.57 -4.17
CA MET A 75 -2.22 8.46 -3.14
C MET A 75 -1.72 9.88 -3.36
N PHE A 76 -2.62 10.78 -3.76
CA PHE A 76 -2.30 12.18 -4.04
C PHE A 76 -2.52 13.08 -2.82
N THR A 77 -1.54 13.95 -2.57
CA THR A 77 -1.74 15.19 -1.83
C THR A 77 -2.49 16.22 -2.68
N ALA A 78 -3.00 17.29 -2.06
CA ALA A 78 -3.67 18.38 -2.77
C ALA A 78 -2.80 18.98 -3.88
N GLN A 79 -1.50 19.16 -3.61
CA GLN A 79 -0.52 19.70 -4.55
C GLN A 79 -0.38 18.84 -5.81
N TRP A 80 -0.41 17.51 -5.64
CA TRP A 80 -0.41 16.58 -6.77
C TRP A 80 -1.74 16.59 -7.51
N ALA A 81 -2.87 16.60 -6.80
CA ALA A 81 -4.18 16.67 -7.45
C ALA A 81 -4.35 17.95 -8.27
N ASP A 82 -3.94 19.11 -7.75
CA ASP A 82 -3.88 20.37 -8.50
C ASP A 82 -2.96 20.26 -9.72
N TYR A 83 -1.78 19.67 -9.54
CA TYR A 83 -0.84 19.43 -10.63
C TYR A 83 -1.53 18.61 -11.73
N ILE A 84 -2.13 17.45 -11.41
CA ILE A 84 -2.82 16.58 -12.37
C ILE A 84 -4.00 17.29 -13.05
N ALA A 85 -4.88 17.92 -12.29
CA ALA A 85 -6.10 18.55 -12.79
C ALA A 85 -5.82 19.76 -13.70
N ALA A 86 -4.68 20.43 -13.52
CA ALA A 86 -4.30 21.60 -14.32
C ALA A 86 -3.98 21.30 -15.80
N ASP A 87 -3.78 20.03 -16.19
CA ASP A 87 -3.58 19.65 -17.60
C ASP A 87 -4.50 18.48 -18.00
N PRO A 88 -5.34 18.67 -19.03
CA PRO A 88 -6.23 17.62 -19.53
C PRO A 88 -5.52 16.30 -19.90
N ALA A 89 -4.27 16.35 -20.35
CA ALA A 89 -3.52 15.14 -20.68
C ALA A 89 -3.15 14.32 -19.44
N ARG A 90 -2.73 14.99 -18.36
CA ARG A 90 -2.39 14.33 -17.08
C ARG A 90 -3.65 13.80 -16.39
N LEU A 91 -4.74 14.57 -16.42
CA LEU A 91 -6.03 14.11 -15.94
C LEU A 91 -6.53 12.87 -16.71
N ALA A 92 -6.43 12.88 -18.05
CA ALA A 92 -6.79 11.73 -18.87
C ALA A 92 -5.91 10.51 -18.61
N GLU A 93 -4.63 10.72 -18.30
CA GLU A 93 -3.71 9.65 -17.93
C GLU A 93 -4.08 9.02 -16.58
N ALA A 94 -4.36 9.82 -15.55
CA ALA A 94 -4.86 9.32 -14.26
C ALA A 94 -6.19 8.56 -14.40
N GLN A 95 -7.09 9.03 -15.28
CA GLN A 95 -8.31 8.30 -15.63
C GLN A 95 -8.02 6.96 -16.33
N GLY A 96 -6.97 6.92 -17.16
CA GLY A 96 -6.47 5.69 -17.78
C GLY A 96 -5.97 4.69 -16.74
N TRP A 97 -5.24 5.16 -15.72
CA TRP A 97 -4.79 4.30 -14.61
C TRP A 97 -5.98 3.68 -13.85
N MET A 98 -7.01 4.47 -13.54
CA MET A 98 -8.24 3.95 -12.93
C MET A 98 -8.95 2.93 -13.82
N ALA A 99 -9.01 3.19 -15.13
CA ALA A 99 -9.60 2.24 -16.09
C ALA A 99 -8.82 0.92 -16.18
N ASN A 100 -7.52 0.93 -15.83
CA ASN A 100 -6.70 -0.28 -15.74
C ASN A 100 -6.72 -0.96 -14.35
N GLY A 101 -7.54 -0.45 -13.43
CA GLY A 101 -7.76 -1.03 -12.10
C GLY A 101 -6.86 -0.48 -11.00
N HIS A 102 -6.07 0.56 -11.25
CA HIS A 102 -5.43 1.30 -10.17
C HIS A 102 -6.45 2.12 -9.39
N GLU A 103 -6.13 2.45 -8.14
CA GLU A 103 -6.93 3.33 -7.30
C GLU A 103 -6.25 4.70 -7.22
N ILE A 104 -7.04 5.77 -7.37
CA ILE A 104 -6.63 7.11 -6.96
C ILE A 104 -7.19 7.36 -5.57
N ALA A 105 -6.31 7.67 -4.63
CA ALA A 105 -6.58 7.78 -3.20
C ALA A 105 -5.98 9.07 -2.61
N ALA A 106 -6.27 9.33 -1.35
CA ALA A 106 -5.78 10.49 -0.61
C ALA A 106 -4.41 10.23 0.05
N HIS A 107 -3.52 11.21 -0.01
CA HIS A 107 -2.35 11.28 0.86
C HIS A 107 -2.33 12.63 1.57
N HIS A 108 -2.49 12.66 2.88
CA HIS A 108 -2.55 13.91 3.64
C HIS A 108 -1.44 13.95 4.67
N HIS A 109 -0.70 15.05 4.69
CA HIS A 109 0.26 15.35 5.74
C HIS A 109 -0.39 16.26 6.76
N SER A 110 -0.71 15.73 7.94
CA SER A 110 -1.26 16.53 9.04
C SER A 110 -0.23 17.48 9.65
N ILE A 111 -0.68 18.36 10.55
CA ILE A 111 0.21 19.21 11.36
C ILE A 111 1.15 18.39 12.25
N PHE A 112 0.95 17.08 12.34
CA PHE A 112 1.84 16.18 13.06
C PHE A 112 2.99 15.63 12.24
N HIS A 113 2.95 15.83 10.92
CA HIS A 113 4.01 15.47 9.99
C HIS A 113 5.02 16.62 9.83
N SER A 114 6.27 16.32 9.44
CA SER A 114 7.31 17.34 9.27
C SER A 114 7.09 18.25 8.06
N SER A 115 6.30 17.79 7.10
CA SER A 115 5.98 18.48 5.85
C SER A 115 4.47 18.63 5.68
N TRP A 116 3.81 19.27 6.67
CA TRP A 116 2.38 19.60 6.63
C TRP A 116 1.98 20.19 5.26
N ASP A 117 0.92 19.65 4.66
CA ASP A 117 0.48 20.03 3.30
C ASP A 117 -0.42 21.28 3.26
N ASN A 118 -0.55 21.96 4.41
CA ASN A 118 -1.30 23.19 4.64
C ASN A 118 -2.82 23.05 4.79
N TYR A 119 -3.37 21.83 4.82
CA TYR A 119 -4.80 21.61 5.09
C TYR A 119 -4.98 21.07 6.51
N THR A 120 -5.96 21.59 7.27
CA THR A 120 -6.22 21.12 8.63
C THR A 120 -7.55 21.64 9.19
N ASP A 121 -8.19 20.87 10.05
CA ASP A 121 -9.34 21.32 10.87
C ASP A 121 -8.92 21.77 12.28
N PHE A 122 -7.63 21.63 12.60
CA PHE A 122 -7.07 22.13 13.85
C PHE A 122 -7.08 23.67 13.87
N ASP A 123 -7.27 24.24 15.06
CA ASP A 123 -7.24 25.70 15.22
C ASP A 123 -5.82 26.28 15.01
N PRO A 124 -5.69 27.60 14.77
CA PRO A 124 -4.39 28.21 14.53
C PRO A 124 -3.38 28.00 15.66
N GLU A 125 -3.83 27.93 16.92
CA GLU A 125 -2.94 27.74 18.08
C GLU A 125 -2.29 26.35 18.03
N ALA A 126 -3.04 25.32 17.64
CA ALA A 126 -2.50 23.97 17.43
C ALA A 126 -1.50 23.90 16.27
N VAL A 127 -1.76 24.61 15.16
CA VAL A 127 -0.81 24.70 14.03
C VAL A 127 0.51 25.35 14.46
N GLU A 128 0.43 26.49 15.16
CA GLU A 128 1.60 27.19 15.69
C GLU A 128 2.35 26.34 16.71
N ALA A 129 1.63 25.64 17.60
CA ALA A 129 2.22 24.72 18.58
C ALA A 129 2.94 23.53 17.93
N ALA A 130 2.49 23.09 16.76
CA ALA A 130 3.14 22.06 15.96
C ALA A 130 4.41 22.57 15.23
N GLY A 131 4.69 23.87 15.28
CA GLY A 131 5.88 24.50 14.70
C GLY A 131 5.68 25.01 13.27
N PHE A 132 4.44 25.09 12.79
CA PHE A 132 4.10 25.60 11.47
C PHE A 132 3.62 27.05 11.52
N ASP A 133 3.88 27.78 10.44
CA ASP A 133 3.38 29.14 10.26
C ASP A 133 1.98 29.08 9.64
N TYR A 134 1.00 29.60 10.37
CA TYR A 134 -0.41 29.59 9.95
C TYR A 134 -0.64 30.43 8.67
N ASP A 135 0.27 31.33 8.30
CA ASP A 135 0.20 32.07 7.05
C ASP A 135 0.24 31.14 5.80
N TYR A 136 0.68 29.89 5.95
CA TYR A 136 0.65 28.89 4.88
C TYR A 136 -0.67 28.12 4.77
N TYR A 137 -1.59 28.24 5.74
CA TYR A 137 -2.87 27.55 5.76
C TYR A 137 -3.65 27.73 4.45
N GLN A 138 -4.10 26.62 3.85
CA GLN A 138 -4.83 26.60 2.59
C GLN A 138 -6.31 26.25 2.73
N GLY A 139 -6.72 25.57 3.80
CA GLY A 139 -8.13 25.21 4.01
C GLY A 139 -8.34 24.08 5.01
N SER A 140 -9.61 23.71 5.18
CA SER A 140 -10.05 22.57 6.00
C SER A 140 -9.71 21.23 5.35
N LEU A 141 -10.00 20.14 6.06
CA LEU A 141 -9.92 18.80 5.47
C LEU A 141 -11.00 18.56 4.38
N ASP A 142 -12.12 19.29 4.44
CA ASP A 142 -13.12 19.30 3.36
C ASP A 142 -12.57 20.01 2.10
N ASP A 143 -11.90 21.16 2.28
CA ASP A 143 -11.27 21.88 1.17
C ASP A 143 -10.19 21.01 0.49
N TYR A 144 -9.45 20.22 1.28
CA TYR A 144 -8.49 19.24 0.78
C TYR A 144 -9.17 18.17 -0.11
N LEU A 145 -10.30 17.60 0.33
CA LEU A 145 -11.02 16.61 -0.47
C LEU A 145 -11.59 17.20 -1.76
N ASP A 146 -12.06 18.45 -1.72
CA ASP A 146 -12.55 19.15 -2.91
C ASP A 146 -11.45 19.28 -3.98
N VAL A 147 -10.17 19.42 -3.58
CA VAL A 147 -9.04 19.38 -4.52
C VAL A 147 -8.87 17.99 -5.13
N LEU A 148 -8.90 16.92 -4.33
CA LEU A 148 -8.78 15.54 -4.83
C LEU A 148 -9.94 15.18 -5.78
N TYR A 149 -11.15 15.66 -5.50
CA TYR A 149 -12.35 15.39 -6.30
C TYR A 149 -12.29 15.99 -7.70
N GLN A 150 -11.37 16.93 -7.97
CA GLN A 150 -11.08 17.38 -9.33
C GLN A 150 -10.47 16.27 -10.20
N VAL A 151 -9.75 15.31 -9.58
CA VAL A 151 -9.16 14.16 -10.27
C VAL A 151 -10.09 12.95 -10.23
N ASN A 152 -10.60 12.62 -9.05
CA ASN A 152 -11.51 11.49 -8.85
C ASN A 152 -12.57 11.83 -7.78
N PRO A 153 -13.85 12.07 -8.13
CA PRO A 153 -14.89 12.39 -7.14
C PRO A 153 -15.30 11.19 -6.25
N ALA A 154 -14.72 10.01 -6.47
CA ALA A 154 -14.98 8.80 -5.70
C ALA A 154 -13.82 8.42 -4.75
N VAL A 155 -12.85 9.32 -4.50
CA VAL A 155 -11.81 9.08 -3.49
C VAL A 155 -12.46 8.81 -2.13
N GLN A 156 -12.13 7.66 -1.55
CA GLN A 156 -12.65 7.20 -0.26
C GLN A 156 -11.59 6.48 0.61
N SER A 157 -10.38 6.32 0.07
CA SER A 157 -9.26 5.62 0.73
C SER A 157 -8.01 6.49 0.77
N GLY A 158 -7.02 6.14 1.59
CA GLY A 158 -5.76 6.86 1.60
C GLY A 158 -4.72 6.45 2.65
N CYS A 159 -3.79 7.37 2.84
CA CYS A 159 -2.88 7.49 3.97
C CYS A 159 -2.92 8.95 4.44
N VAL A 160 -3.66 9.25 5.51
CA VAL A 160 -3.92 10.64 5.94
C VAL A 160 -3.21 11.05 7.22
N ASN A 161 -2.07 10.41 7.51
CA ASN A 161 -1.19 10.66 8.64
C ASN A 161 -1.95 10.86 9.97
N ASP A 162 -2.84 9.92 10.26
CA ASP A 162 -3.73 9.89 11.42
C ASP A 162 -3.13 9.09 12.60
N GLU A 163 -1.86 8.68 12.53
CA GLU A 163 -1.15 7.92 13.57
C GLU A 163 -1.07 8.70 14.89
N HIS A 164 -0.97 10.02 14.81
CA HIS A 164 -0.96 10.92 15.97
C HIS A 164 -2.36 11.19 16.48
N SER A 165 -3.28 11.56 15.58
CA SER A 165 -4.64 11.97 15.91
C SER A 165 -5.56 11.70 14.74
N LYS A 166 -6.70 11.05 15.03
CA LYS A 166 -7.75 10.77 14.04
C LYS A 166 -8.52 12.02 13.60
N GLN A 167 -8.30 13.16 14.25
CA GLN A 167 -8.83 14.46 13.78
C GLN A 167 -8.21 14.91 12.46
N SER A 168 -7.05 14.36 12.08
CA SER A 168 -6.42 14.60 10.77
C SER A 168 -7.11 13.89 9.60
N MET A 169 -8.15 13.10 9.86
CA MET A 169 -8.80 12.31 8.82
C MET A 169 -10.02 13.04 8.23
N PRO A 170 -10.03 13.35 6.93
CA PRO A 170 -11.18 13.92 6.26
C PRO A 170 -12.40 12.96 6.27
N ASP A 171 -13.62 13.49 6.37
CA ASP A 171 -14.84 12.69 6.50
C ASP A 171 -15.09 11.75 5.30
N GLY A 172 -14.66 12.15 4.10
CA GLY A 172 -14.76 11.32 2.89
C GLY A 172 -13.82 10.12 2.87
N ILE A 173 -12.80 10.07 3.73
CA ILE A 173 -11.85 8.94 3.80
C ILE A 173 -12.34 7.93 4.84
N ILE A 174 -12.80 6.78 4.37
CA ILE A 174 -13.37 5.70 5.19
C ILE A 174 -12.47 4.47 5.25
N TYR A 175 -11.49 4.39 4.36
CA TYR A 175 -10.48 3.35 4.25
C TYR A 175 -9.09 3.98 4.37
N ASP A 176 -8.20 3.42 5.18
CA ASP A 176 -6.88 4.04 5.36
C ASP A 176 -5.78 3.00 5.66
N MET A 177 -4.52 3.36 5.45
CA MET A 177 -3.36 2.49 5.67
C MET A 177 -2.38 2.99 6.74
N CYS A 178 -2.68 4.12 7.36
CA CYS A 178 -1.77 4.93 8.18
C CYS A 178 -2.25 5.05 9.64
N SER A 179 -2.98 4.04 10.10
CA SER A 179 -3.59 4.05 11.44
C SER A 179 -2.60 4.17 12.61
N GLY A 180 -1.32 3.84 12.40
CA GLY A 180 -0.30 3.69 13.45
C GLY A 180 -0.36 2.36 14.21
N PHE A 181 -1.40 1.53 13.97
CA PHE A 181 -1.55 0.21 14.60
C PHE A 181 -0.95 -0.91 13.74
N ALA A 182 -0.60 -2.02 14.36
CA ALA A 182 -0.32 -3.26 13.67
C ALA A 182 -1.62 -4.07 13.55
N ASN A 183 -1.84 -4.71 12.40
CA ASN A 183 -3.03 -5.52 12.14
C ASN A 183 -2.76 -7.03 12.23
N PHE A 184 -1.85 -7.41 13.13
CA PHE A 184 -1.51 -8.81 13.41
C PHE A 184 -1.23 -9.02 14.90
N GLY A 185 -1.52 -10.22 15.40
CA GLY A 185 -1.43 -10.52 16.82
C GLY A 185 -2.43 -9.71 17.66
N GLU A 186 -1.99 -9.17 18.81
CA GLU A 186 -2.86 -8.44 19.73
C GLU A 186 -3.38 -7.10 19.14
N PRO A 187 -4.71 -6.89 19.06
CA PRO A 187 -5.29 -5.65 18.52
C PRO A 187 -4.96 -4.38 19.29
N GLY A 188 -4.80 -3.28 18.57
CA GLY A 188 -4.51 -1.95 19.15
C GLY A 188 -3.04 -1.73 19.50
N ARG A 189 -2.16 -2.70 19.21
CA ARG A 189 -0.71 -2.52 19.35
C ARG A 189 -0.19 -1.55 18.29
N ARG A 190 0.65 -0.59 18.69
CA ARG A 190 1.32 0.32 17.76
C ARG A 190 2.60 -0.28 17.18
N MET A 191 2.95 0.16 15.98
CA MET A 191 4.18 -0.23 15.28
C MET A 191 4.50 0.81 14.22
N GLY A 192 5.78 1.18 14.10
CA GLY A 192 6.25 2.11 13.07
C GLY A 192 6.30 1.46 11.69
N ASP A 193 6.27 2.30 10.67
CA ASP A 193 6.25 1.85 9.27
C ASP A 193 7.65 1.45 8.76
N ASP A 194 8.68 1.59 9.59
CA ASP A 194 10.05 1.09 9.43
C ASP A 194 10.21 -0.39 9.82
N VAL A 195 9.19 -0.97 10.47
CA VAL A 195 9.21 -2.36 10.89
C VAL A 195 8.50 -3.22 9.84
N ALA A 196 9.24 -4.10 9.15
CA ALA A 196 8.70 -4.89 8.03
C ALA A 196 7.43 -5.72 8.36
N GLN A 197 7.30 -6.18 9.61
CA GLN A 197 6.10 -6.90 10.07
C GLN A 197 4.84 -6.02 10.09
N LYS A 198 4.98 -4.69 10.12
CA LYS A 198 3.86 -3.75 10.05
C LYS A 198 2.98 -3.99 8.83
N GLY A 199 3.56 -4.40 7.70
CA GLY A 199 2.82 -4.69 6.48
C GLY A 199 1.82 -5.85 6.62
N ILE A 200 1.93 -6.71 7.65
CA ILE A 200 1.03 -7.85 7.86
C ILE A 200 -0.34 -7.36 8.36
N SER A 201 -1.39 -7.80 7.66
CA SER A 201 -2.78 -7.69 8.09
C SER A 201 -3.44 -9.08 8.13
N GLU A 202 -3.64 -9.58 9.35
CA GLU A 202 -4.44 -10.77 9.68
C GLU A 202 -5.92 -10.40 9.95
N TYR A 203 -6.19 -9.12 10.15
CA TYR A 203 -7.52 -8.53 10.35
C TYR A 203 -7.56 -7.10 9.81
N ILE A 204 -8.78 -6.58 9.64
CA ILE A 204 -9.02 -5.16 9.38
C ILE A 204 -9.31 -4.49 10.73
N THR A 205 -8.52 -3.47 11.08
CA THR A 205 -8.84 -2.63 12.24
C THR A 205 -10.05 -1.77 11.87
N ALA A 206 -11.05 -1.69 12.74
CA ALA A 206 -12.23 -0.85 12.56
C ALA A 206 -12.48 0.01 13.80
N GLY A 207 -13.21 1.11 13.64
CA GLY A 207 -13.48 2.04 14.73
C GLY A 207 -14.31 3.24 14.27
N ASN A 208 -14.91 3.93 15.24
CA ASN A 208 -15.69 5.14 14.97
C ASN A 208 -14.84 6.39 15.24
N VAL A 209 -14.76 7.27 14.23
CA VAL A 209 -14.13 8.58 14.34
C VAL A 209 -15.13 9.60 13.82
N ASN A 210 -15.42 10.64 14.61
CA ASN A 210 -16.38 11.69 14.26
C ASN A 210 -17.76 11.17 13.82
N GLY A 211 -18.21 10.02 14.34
CA GLY A 211 -19.49 9.40 13.95
C GLY A 211 -19.41 8.54 12.69
N ILE A 212 -18.25 8.45 12.03
CA ILE A 212 -18.02 7.66 10.82
C ILE A 212 -17.28 6.38 11.20
N THR A 213 -17.80 5.23 10.75
CA THR A 213 -17.07 3.96 10.86
C THR A 213 -16.00 3.90 9.79
N ARG A 214 -14.75 3.80 10.21
CA ARG A 214 -13.59 3.70 9.34
C ARG A 214 -12.92 2.34 9.50
N ARG A 215 -12.15 1.96 8.47
CA ARG A 215 -11.42 0.69 8.40
C ARG A 215 -9.98 0.95 7.99
N TRP A 216 -9.07 0.24 8.62
CA TRP A 216 -7.64 0.39 8.38
C TRP A 216 -6.98 -0.94 8.05
N LEU A 217 -6.16 -0.90 7.02
CA LEU A 217 -5.06 -1.85 6.82
C LEU A 217 -3.75 -1.20 7.27
N THR A 218 -2.64 -1.89 7.06
CA THR A 218 -1.31 -1.43 7.44
C THR A 218 -0.35 -1.58 6.27
N HIS A 219 0.76 -0.85 6.33
CA HIS A 219 1.80 -0.93 5.32
C HIS A 219 3.20 -0.84 5.93
N PHE A 220 4.19 -1.38 5.24
CA PHE A 220 5.60 -1.18 5.52
C PHE A 220 6.24 -0.27 4.46
N GLN A 221 7.13 0.63 4.86
CA GLN A 221 7.89 1.48 3.93
C GLN A 221 8.99 0.68 3.22
N ILE A 222 8.68 0.20 2.02
CA ILE A 222 9.50 -0.81 1.35
C ILE A 222 10.87 -0.32 0.88
N TYR A 223 11.01 0.99 0.65
CA TYR A 223 12.28 1.57 0.21
C TYR A 223 13.42 1.37 1.22
N GLN A 224 13.08 1.09 2.48
CA GLN A 224 14.05 0.82 3.53
C GLN A 224 14.73 -0.53 3.34
N ASN A 225 13.94 -1.59 3.10
CA ASN A 225 14.46 -2.95 2.91
C ASN A 225 13.45 -3.84 2.15
N PRO A 226 13.51 -3.92 0.82
CA PRO A 226 12.58 -4.75 0.04
C PRO A 226 12.73 -6.24 0.33
N PHE A 227 13.91 -6.71 0.77
CA PHE A 227 14.14 -8.12 1.07
C PHE A 227 13.43 -8.56 2.35
N ALA A 228 13.31 -7.68 3.35
CA ALA A 228 12.53 -7.98 4.56
C ALA A 228 11.04 -8.18 4.22
N ALA A 229 10.49 -7.39 3.29
CA ALA A 229 9.14 -7.59 2.79
C ALA A 229 9.00 -8.94 2.05
N ILE A 230 9.97 -9.29 1.20
CA ILE A 230 10.00 -10.58 0.48
C ILE A 230 10.02 -11.76 1.47
N ASP A 231 10.87 -11.71 2.49
CA ASP A 231 10.98 -12.77 3.49
C ASP A 231 9.65 -12.99 4.22
N ILE A 232 8.98 -11.90 4.63
CA ILE A 232 7.68 -11.98 5.29
C ILE A 232 6.61 -12.56 4.36
N VAL A 233 6.50 -12.09 3.11
CA VAL A 233 5.49 -12.62 2.17
C VAL A 233 5.71 -14.11 1.91
N ASN A 234 6.96 -14.59 1.87
CA ASN A 234 7.25 -16.02 1.73
C ASN A 234 6.84 -16.87 2.94
N GLU A 235 6.72 -16.25 4.12
CA GLU A 235 6.30 -16.93 5.36
C GLU A 235 4.79 -16.86 5.59
N MET A 236 4.07 -16.00 4.87
CA MET A 236 2.62 -15.85 4.99
C MET A 236 1.85 -16.90 4.18
N ASP A 237 0.95 -17.63 4.85
CA ASP A 237 0.04 -18.59 4.20
C ASP A 237 -1.34 -17.99 3.85
N SER A 238 -1.63 -16.78 4.34
CA SER A 238 -2.87 -16.05 4.11
C SER A 238 -2.73 -14.60 4.59
N GLY A 239 -3.76 -13.78 4.38
CA GLY A 239 -3.81 -12.41 4.88
C GLY A 239 -3.66 -11.38 3.76
N VAL A 240 -3.35 -10.16 4.16
CA VAL A 240 -2.93 -9.07 3.26
C VAL A 240 -1.55 -8.58 3.70
N TYR A 241 -0.64 -8.39 2.75
CA TYR A 241 0.63 -7.69 2.99
C TYR A 241 0.66 -6.35 2.27
N GLY A 242 0.68 -5.25 3.02
CA GLY A 242 0.73 -3.89 2.50
C GLY A 242 2.13 -3.31 2.50
N VAL A 243 2.48 -2.60 1.43
CA VAL A 243 3.70 -1.79 1.35
C VAL A 243 3.40 -0.40 0.84
N ALA A 244 4.19 0.59 1.25
CA ALA A 244 4.19 1.92 0.67
C ALA A 244 5.58 2.36 0.24
N THR A 245 5.62 3.26 -0.73
CA THR A 245 6.83 3.95 -1.18
C THR A 245 6.46 5.33 -1.72
N HIS A 246 7.45 6.18 -1.97
CA HIS A 246 7.22 7.51 -2.53
C HIS A 246 7.53 7.54 -4.03
N ALA A 247 6.80 8.37 -4.78
CA ALA A 247 7.02 8.59 -6.21
C ALA A 247 8.30 9.42 -6.50
N VAL A 248 9.45 9.00 -5.98
CA VAL A 248 10.73 9.72 -6.08
C VAL A 248 11.83 8.81 -6.59
N ARG A 249 12.77 9.39 -7.36
CA ARG A 249 13.92 8.65 -7.87
C ARG A 249 14.75 8.08 -6.73
N GLY A 250 15.12 6.81 -6.81
CA GLY A 250 15.87 6.09 -5.77
C GLY A 250 15.00 5.21 -4.88
N GLN A 251 13.70 5.49 -4.77
CA GLN A 251 12.73 4.60 -4.10
C GLN A 251 11.96 3.70 -5.06
N ASP A 252 12.07 3.97 -6.36
CA ASP A 252 11.57 3.13 -7.45
C ASP A 252 12.26 1.77 -7.51
N GLN A 253 13.59 1.72 -7.33
CA GLN A 253 14.32 0.47 -7.45
C GLN A 253 13.94 -0.59 -6.39
N PRO A 254 13.81 -0.27 -5.08
CA PRO A 254 13.27 -1.21 -4.10
C PRO A 254 11.87 -1.73 -4.45
N LEU A 255 11.01 -0.85 -4.96
CA LEU A 255 9.67 -1.24 -5.39
C LEU A 255 9.73 -2.23 -6.58
N TYR A 256 10.57 -1.98 -7.58
CA TYR A 256 10.73 -2.89 -8.72
C TYR A 256 11.23 -4.27 -8.29
N ILE A 257 12.19 -4.34 -7.36
CA ILE A 257 12.67 -5.61 -6.79
C ILE A 257 11.51 -6.40 -6.17
N PHE A 258 10.62 -5.72 -5.44
CA PHE A 258 9.47 -6.36 -4.83
C PHE A 258 8.42 -6.79 -5.86
N MET A 259 8.12 -5.96 -6.84
CA MET A 259 7.18 -6.31 -7.92
C MET A 259 7.69 -7.48 -8.78
N ASP A 260 8.99 -7.55 -9.06
CA ASP A 260 9.62 -8.71 -9.71
C ASP A 260 9.38 -10.00 -8.90
N PHE A 261 9.56 -9.93 -7.58
CA PHE A 261 9.26 -11.05 -6.69
C PHE A 261 7.77 -11.42 -6.72
N LEU A 262 6.87 -10.45 -6.57
CA LEU A 262 5.43 -10.68 -6.57
C LEU A 262 5.00 -11.33 -7.89
N HIS A 263 5.42 -10.79 -9.03
CA HIS A 263 5.11 -11.34 -10.35
C HIS A 263 5.66 -12.77 -10.54
N SER A 264 6.83 -13.09 -9.96
CA SER A 264 7.36 -14.45 -10.02
C SER A 264 6.50 -15.49 -9.27
N ARG A 265 5.66 -15.03 -8.32
CA ARG A 265 4.79 -15.87 -7.48
C ARG A 265 3.32 -15.79 -7.91
N ASP A 266 2.90 -14.66 -8.46
CA ASP A 266 1.58 -14.36 -8.99
C ASP A 266 1.70 -13.72 -10.38
N PRO A 267 1.97 -14.53 -11.43
CA PRO A 267 2.23 -14.01 -12.78
C PRO A 267 1.02 -13.32 -13.44
N GLU A 268 -0.18 -13.53 -12.90
CA GLU A 268 -1.43 -12.95 -13.40
C GLU A 268 -1.94 -11.79 -12.52
N GLY A 269 -1.19 -11.38 -11.49
CA GLY A 269 -1.62 -10.30 -10.59
C GLY A 269 -2.91 -10.61 -9.81
N ALA A 270 -3.32 -11.87 -9.73
CA ALA A 270 -4.61 -12.29 -9.18
C ALA A 270 -4.74 -11.99 -7.67
N MET A 271 -3.62 -11.86 -6.97
CA MET A 271 -3.55 -11.52 -5.55
C MET A 271 -3.30 -10.03 -5.31
N SER A 272 -3.08 -9.24 -6.36
CA SER A 272 -2.96 -7.80 -6.25
C SER A 272 -4.29 -7.16 -5.90
N ARG A 273 -4.28 -6.25 -4.92
CA ARG A 273 -5.44 -5.44 -4.55
C ARG A 273 -5.03 -3.98 -4.37
N THR A 274 -5.99 -3.11 -4.60
CA THR A 274 -5.94 -1.71 -4.14
C THR A 274 -6.37 -1.65 -2.68
N THR A 275 -6.25 -0.51 -2.03
CA THR A 275 -6.58 -0.38 -0.60
C THR A 275 -8.06 -0.61 -0.36
N ALA A 276 -8.93 0.03 -1.14
CA ALA A 276 -10.37 -0.17 -1.02
C ALA A 276 -10.76 -1.62 -1.31
N THR A 277 -10.28 -2.19 -2.42
CA THR A 277 -10.66 -3.57 -2.79
C THR A 277 -10.11 -4.61 -1.82
N ALA A 278 -8.95 -4.40 -1.21
CA ALA A 278 -8.45 -5.30 -0.17
C ALA A 278 -9.32 -5.28 1.09
N ILE A 279 -9.76 -4.10 1.52
CA ILE A 279 -10.67 -3.98 2.69
C ILE A 279 -12.01 -4.66 2.38
N GLU A 280 -12.54 -4.49 1.17
CA GLU A 280 -13.86 -4.99 0.79
C GLU A 280 -13.88 -6.50 0.46
N GLU A 281 -12.80 -7.03 -0.12
CA GLU A 281 -12.79 -8.37 -0.73
C GLU A 281 -11.88 -9.39 -0.04
N SER A 282 -10.97 -8.97 0.84
CA SER A 282 -9.99 -9.90 1.44
C SER A 282 -10.61 -10.99 2.31
N GLY A 283 -11.82 -10.77 2.82
CA GLY A 283 -12.48 -11.67 3.76
C GLY A 283 -11.81 -11.73 5.14
N LEU A 284 -10.90 -10.80 5.44
CA LEU A 284 -10.31 -10.66 6.77
C LEU A 284 -11.38 -10.37 7.82
N PRO A 285 -11.22 -10.87 9.06
CA PRO A 285 -12.09 -10.47 10.15
C PRO A 285 -11.91 -8.98 10.44
N GLU A 286 -13.00 -8.28 10.75
CA GLU A 286 -12.96 -6.91 11.27
C GLU A 286 -12.84 -6.96 12.80
N ILE A 287 -11.90 -6.19 13.35
CA ILE A 287 -11.74 -6.01 14.79
C ILE A 287 -11.99 -4.54 15.12
N GLU A 288 -13.09 -4.29 15.81
CA GLU A 288 -13.44 -2.96 16.31
C GLU A 288 -12.60 -2.62 17.55
N LEU A 289 -11.79 -1.56 17.47
CA LEU A 289 -11.05 -1.05 18.61
C LEU A 289 -11.95 -0.12 19.45
N PRO A 290 -11.78 -0.11 20.79
CA PRO A 290 -12.51 0.82 21.64
C PRO A 290 -12.23 2.28 21.27
N ASP A 291 -13.23 3.16 21.40
CA ASP A 291 -13.11 4.59 21.07
C ASP A 291 -11.90 5.26 21.75
N VAL A 292 -11.61 4.89 23.00
CA VAL A 292 -10.47 5.42 23.77
C VAL A 292 -9.11 5.02 23.20
N VAL A 293 -9.06 3.92 22.46
CA VAL A 293 -7.85 3.44 21.76
C VAL A 293 -7.78 4.08 20.38
N ILE A 294 -8.84 3.98 19.57
CA ILE A 294 -8.79 4.45 18.19
C ILE A 294 -8.65 5.98 18.11
N ASN A 295 -9.36 6.73 18.97
CA ASN A 295 -9.34 8.20 19.01
C ASN A 295 -8.31 8.76 20.00
N GLY A 296 -7.38 7.94 20.49
CA GLY A 296 -6.29 8.41 21.33
C GLY A 296 -5.39 9.39 20.56
N GLU A 297 -4.88 10.39 21.26
CA GLU A 297 -3.74 11.16 20.79
C GLU A 297 -2.46 10.44 21.21
N PHE A 298 -1.53 10.28 20.27
CA PHE A 298 -0.33 9.51 20.51
C PHE A 298 0.88 10.30 20.08
N ASP A 299 1.85 10.47 20.97
CA ASP A 299 3.14 11.04 20.58
C ASP A 299 3.62 10.36 19.31
N VAL A 300 3.76 11.15 18.24
CA VAL A 300 4.62 10.74 17.15
C VAL A 300 5.97 10.61 17.81
N VAL A 301 6.66 9.50 17.60
CA VAL A 301 8.09 9.46 17.91
C VAL A 301 8.74 10.39 16.88
N ARG A 302 8.54 11.70 17.02
CA ARG A 302 9.44 12.65 16.43
C ARG A 302 10.70 12.49 17.26
N PRO A 303 11.87 12.20 16.66
CA PRO A 303 13.08 12.74 17.25
C PRO A 303 12.76 14.20 17.50
N ARG A 304 12.74 14.63 18.77
CA ARG A 304 12.56 16.06 19.03
C ARG A 304 13.64 16.77 18.20
N PRO A 305 13.40 17.96 17.65
CA PRO A 305 14.45 18.69 16.93
C PRO A 305 15.68 18.99 17.81
N ASP A 306 15.58 18.80 19.14
CA ASP A 306 16.66 18.82 20.14
C ASP A 306 17.01 17.44 20.74
N SER A 307 16.37 16.37 20.28
CA SER A 307 16.66 14.99 20.67
C SER A 307 17.78 14.46 19.79
N PRO A 308 18.92 14.05 20.35
CA PRO A 308 20.00 13.44 19.58
C PRO A 308 19.67 12.01 19.14
N CYS A 309 18.43 11.50 19.33
CA CYS A 309 18.03 10.14 19.00
C CYS A 309 16.80 10.15 18.08
N GLY A 310 16.74 9.19 17.16
CA GLY A 310 15.60 8.84 16.30
C GLY A 310 15.66 9.44 14.90
N ASP A 311 16.80 9.98 14.48
CA ASP A 311 17.02 10.53 13.14
C ASP A 311 17.72 9.55 12.18
N GLY A 312 18.08 8.36 12.67
CA GLY A 312 18.72 7.30 11.88
C GLY A 312 20.16 7.60 11.47
N VAL A 313 20.83 8.58 12.11
CA VAL A 313 22.20 8.98 11.77
C VAL A 313 23.07 8.93 13.01
N CYS A 314 23.85 7.84 13.17
CA CYS A 314 24.87 7.72 14.22
C CYS A 314 25.92 8.85 14.21
N ASP A 315 25.62 9.97 14.88
CA ASP A 315 26.42 11.19 14.86
C ASP A 315 27.49 11.23 15.97
N ASP A 316 28.25 12.33 16.04
CA ASP A 316 29.32 12.48 17.04
C ASP A 316 28.80 12.46 18.50
N VAL A 317 27.53 12.81 18.72
CA VAL A 317 26.90 12.82 20.05
C VAL A 317 26.56 11.40 20.46
N GLU A 318 26.01 10.60 19.55
CA GLU A 318 25.59 9.22 19.79
C GLU A 318 26.79 8.27 19.87
N GLN A 319 27.82 8.48 19.03
CA GLN A 319 29.09 7.73 19.13
C GLN A 319 29.81 7.98 20.46
N ALA A 320 29.68 9.20 21.02
CA ALA A 320 30.25 9.54 22.32
C ALA A 320 29.43 8.96 23.49
N GLN A 321 28.17 8.59 23.28
CA GLN A 321 27.27 8.03 24.28
C GLN A 321 26.46 6.84 23.72
N PRO A 322 27.08 5.64 23.59
CA PRO A 322 26.48 4.51 22.89
C PRO A 322 25.16 3.99 23.49
N ASP A 323 24.87 4.32 24.75
CA ASP A 323 23.62 3.94 25.43
C ASP A 323 22.49 4.98 25.24
N LEU A 324 22.78 6.14 24.62
CA LEU A 324 21.85 7.25 24.49
C LEU A 324 20.79 6.96 23.43
N CYS A 325 21.22 6.47 22.27
CA CYS A 325 20.40 6.24 21.08
C CYS A 325 20.84 4.94 20.37
N PRO A 326 20.72 3.77 21.02
CA PRO A 326 21.28 2.51 20.49
C PRO A 326 20.70 2.12 19.13
N GLN A 327 19.51 2.62 18.78
CA GLN A 327 18.82 2.32 17.53
C GLN A 327 19.39 3.06 16.31
N ASP A 328 20.07 4.19 16.52
CA ASP A 328 20.61 5.02 15.43
C ASP A 328 22.04 4.60 15.03
N CYS A 329 22.73 3.82 15.88
CA CYS A 329 24.10 3.34 15.72
C CYS A 329 24.26 1.83 15.48
N ASP A 330 23.15 1.09 15.44
CA ASP A 330 23.11 -0.36 15.16
C ASP A 330 23.05 -0.68 13.65
#